data_AF-A0A2M9NR77-F1
#
_entry.id   AF-A0A2M9NR77-F1
#
_cell.length_a   1.000
_cell.length_b   1.000
_cell.length_c   1.000
_cell.angle_alpha   90.00
_cell.angle_beta   90.00
_cell.angle_gamma   90.00
#
_symmetry.space_group_name_H-M   'P 1'
#
loop_
_entity.id
_entity.type
_entity.pdbx_description
1 polymer ?
#
loop_
_entity_poly.entity_id
_entity_poly.type
_entity_poly.pdbx_seq_one_letter_code
_entity_poly.pdbx_strand_id
1 'polypeptide(L)'
;MEIMDDVYNRTVLEISSEYAVKDLQFIKNKQQSEIESIKYKIHKYEQKRSAEEAWYQSLSPLKRFFTGHAPSHHKAVEHLVNVKDRYKKIETIKRKIAFLDEVIDMLEAEPERREIHLPTDIIKEMIASQKDEGRSR
;
A
#
# COMPACT_ATOMS: atom_id res chain seq x y z
N MET A 1 25.30 -1.34 11.99
CA MET A 1 24.74 -0.13 11.37
C MET A 1 23.65 0.39 12.28
N GLU A 2 23.66 1.69 12.49
CA GLU A 2 22.68 2.44 13.25
C GLU A 2 21.57 2.92 12.32
N ILE A 3 20.33 2.60 12.68
CA ILE A 3 19.14 3.13 12.02
C ILE A 3 18.61 4.27 12.86
N MET A 4 18.56 5.44 12.26
CA MET A 4 18.17 6.69 12.90
C MET A 4 16.82 7.16 12.35
N ASP A 5 16.03 7.75 13.23
CA ASP A 5 14.78 8.39 12.84
C ASP A 5 15.02 9.75 12.17
N ASP A 6 14.43 9.98 11.00
CA ASP A 6 14.59 11.21 10.21
C ASP A 6 14.13 12.49 10.94
N VAL A 7 13.20 12.37 11.90
CA VAL A 7 12.58 13.51 12.57
C VAL A 7 13.35 13.87 13.83
N TYR A 8 13.74 12.88 14.63
CA TYR A 8 14.35 13.10 15.95
C TYR A 8 15.86 12.84 15.99
N ASN A 9 16.46 12.38 14.88
CA ASN A 9 17.89 12.07 14.75
C ASN A 9 18.44 11.19 15.89
N ARG A 10 17.61 10.25 16.34
CA ARG A 10 17.93 9.32 17.42
C ARG A 10 18.13 7.93 16.83
N THR A 11 19.17 7.24 17.26
CA THR A 11 19.36 5.81 16.97
C THR A 11 18.20 5.01 17.59
N VAL A 12 17.43 4.34 16.75
CA VAL A 12 16.27 3.54 17.16
C VAL A 12 16.59 2.04 17.12
N LEU A 13 17.46 1.61 16.20
CA LEU A 13 17.87 0.23 16.03
C LEU A 13 19.36 0.16 15.68
N GLU A 14 20.03 -0.90 16.14
CA GLU A 14 21.38 -1.26 15.72
C GLU A 14 21.35 -2.68 15.16
N ILE A 15 21.58 -2.83 13.86
CA ILE A 15 21.56 -4.12 13.14
C ILE A 15 22.65 -4.17 12.07
N SER A 16 23.00 -5.36 11.59
CA SER A 16 23.91 -5.51 10.45
C SER A 16 23.28 -4.98 9.16
N SER A 17 24.09 -4.55 8.19
CA SER A 17 23.59 -4.11 6.87
C SER A 17 22.77 -5.17 6.14
N GLU A 18 23.22 -6.43 6.19
CA GLU A 18 22.49 -7.55 5.59
C GLU A 18 21.05 -7.68 6.14
N TYR A 19 20.89 -7.66 7.47
CA TYR A 19 19.56 -7.69 8.08
C TYR A 19 18.72 -6.43 7.79
N ALA A 20 19.33 -5.26 7.71
CA ALA A 20 18.60 -4.04 7.35
C ALA A 20 18.02 -4.14 5.92
N VAL A 21 18.84 -4.57 4.95
CA VAL A 21 18.39 -4.80 3.57
C VAL A 21 17.26 -5.84 3.54
N LYS A 22 17.41 -6.95 4.27
CA LYS A 22 16.38 -8.00 4.34
C LYS A 22 15.05 -7.47 4.91
N ASP A 23 15.09 -6.72 6.00
CA ASP A 23 13.91 -6.14 6.63
C ASP A 23 13.22 -5.12 5.68
N LEU A 24 14.00 -4.28 5.00
CA LEU A 24 13.48 -3.33 4.01
C LEU A 24 12.86 -4.03 2.79
N GLN A 25 13.49 -5.10 2.30
CA GLN A 25 12.94 -5.92 1.21
C GLN A 25 11.62 -6.60 1.63
N PHE A 26 11.52 -7.07 2.87
CA PHE A 26 10.27 -7.64 3.40
C PHE A 26 9.14 -6.58 3.42
N ILE A 27 9.43 -5.38 3.92
CA ILE A 27 8.47 -4.26 3.93
C ILE A 27 8.04 -3.89 2.52
N LYS A 28 8.98 -3.77 1.58
CA LYS A 28 8.70 -3.53 0.15
C LYS A 28 7.73 -4.57 -0.42
N ASN A 29 7.99 -5.85 -0.17
CA ASN A 29 7.15 -6.94 -0.67
C ASN A 29 5.72 -6.89 -0.09
N LYS A 30 5.59 -6.51 1.19
CA LYS A 30 4.29 -6.30 1.83
C LYS A 30 3.53 -5.14 1.19
N GLN A 31 4.20 -4.03 0.90
CA GLN A 31 3.62 -2.88 0.20
C GLN A 31 3.17 -3.24 -1.22
N GLN A 32 3.97 -4.02 -1.95
CA GLN A 32 3.61 -4.50 -3.29
C GLN A 32 2.37 -5.41 -3.24
N SER A 33 2.29 -6.29 -2.23
CA SER A 33 1.13 -7.14 -1.99
C SER A 33 -0.13 -6.33 -1.65
N GLU A 34 0.03 -5.22 -0.92
CA GLU A 34 -1.07 -4.30 -0.64
C GLU A 34 -1.60 -3.62 -1.93
N ILE A 35 -0.73 -3.22 -2.85
CA ILE A 35 -1.13 -2.68 -4.16
C ILE A 35 -2.00 -3.70 -4.90
N GLU A 36 -1.60 -4.96 -4.97
CA GLU A 36 -2.37 -6.01 -5.65
C GLU A 36 -3.72 -6.26 -4.97
N SER A 37 -3.76 -6.23 -3.63
CA SER A 37 -5.02 -6.30 -2.87
C SER A 37 -5.97 -5.14 -3.20
N ILE A 38 -5.44 -3.92 -3.34
CA ILE A 38 -6.25 -2.75 -3.70
C ILE A 38 -6.77 -2.89 -5.14
N LYS A 39 -5.92 -3.27 -6.09
CA LYS A 39 -6.32 -3.50 -7.50
C LYS A 39 -7.42 -4.54 -7.60
N TYR A 40 -7.30 -5.65 -6.86
CA TYR A 40 -8.32 -6.68 -6.81
C TYR A 40 -9.67 -6.14 -6.32
N LYS A 41 -9.67 -5.30 -5.27
CA LYS A 41 -10.89 -4.67 -4.75
C LYS A 41 -11.54 -3.71 -5.76
N ILE A 42 -10.73 -2.92 -6.48
CA ILE A 42 -11.22 -2.05 -7.58
C ILE A 42 -11.87 -2.92 -8.67
N HIS A 43 -11.18 -3.98 -9.10
CA HIS A 43 -11.68 -4.87 -10.15
C HIS A 43 -13.00 -5.54 -9.76
N LYS A 44 -13.15 -6.00 -8.52
CA LYS A 44 -14.40 -6.57 -8.02
C LYS A 44 -15.54 -5.55 -7.98
N TYR A 45 -15.25 -4.31 -7.59
CA TYR A 45 -16.23 -3.22 -7.62
C TYR A 45 -16.73 -2.94 -9.05
N GLU A 46 -15.79 -2.79 -10.00
CA GLU A 46 -16.12 -2.53 -11.41
C GLU A 46 -16.90 -3.68 -12.04
N GLN A 47 -16.52 -4.94 -11.77
CA GLN A 47 -17.29 -6.10 -12.24
C GLN A 47 -18.74 -6.05 -11.76
N LYS A 48 -18.95 -5.83 -10.44
CA LYS A 48 -20.28 -5.75 -9.85
C LYS A 48 -21.10 -4.61 -10.47
N ARG A 49 -20.50 -3.43 -10.60
CA ARG A 49 -21.14 -2.27 -11.23
C ARG A 49 -21.53 -2.54 -12.68
N SER A 50 -20.65 -3.14 -13.48
CA SER A 50 -20.94 -3.46 -14.87
C SER A 50 -22.08 -4.47 -15.01
N ALA A 51 -22.14 -5.46 -14.11
CA ALA A 51 -23.21 -6.45 -14.08
C ALA A 51 -24.57 -5.82 -13.70
N GLU A 52 -24.58 -4.89 -12.73
CA GLU A 52 -25.78 -4.13 -12.37
C GLU A 52 -26.26 -3.22 -13.51
N GLU A 53 -25.35 -2.56 -14.21
CA GLU A 53 -25.67 -1.73 -15.37
C GLU A 53 -26.19 -2.57 -16.54
N ALA A 54 -25.55 -3.70 -16.86
CA ALA A 54 -26.00 -4.63 -17.89
C ALA A 54 -27.39 -5.22 -17.57
N TRP A 55 -27.61 -5.62 -16.32
CA TRP A 55 -28.92 -6.08 -15.86
C TRP A 55 -29.98 -4.99 -16.03
N TYR A 56 -29.71 -3.76 -15.60
CA TYR A 56 -30.66 -2.65 -15.73
C TYR A 56 -30.97 -2.32 -17.19
N GLN A 57 -29.98 -2.36 -18.08
CA GLN A 57 -30.19 -2.14 -19.52
C GLN A 57 -30.94 -3.28 -20.20
N SER A 58 -30.84 -4.51 -19.69
CA SER A 58 -31.59 -5.67 -20.21
C SER A 58 -33.10 -5.64 -19.89
N LEU A 59 -33.52 -4.79 -18.94
CA LEU A 59 -34.92 -4.67 -18.55
C LEU A 59 -35.73 -3.90 -19.60
N SER A 60 -37.00 -4.28 -19.77
CA SER A 60 -37.93 -3.51 -20.61
C SER A 60 -38.19 -2.11 -20.04
N PRO A 61 -38.56 -1.11 -20.87
CA PRO A 61 -38.80 0.27 -20.43
C PRO A 61 -39.78 0.38 -19.26
N LEU A 62 -40.85 -0.43 -19.29
CA LEU A 62 -41.84 -0.49 -18.21
C LEU A 62 -41.21 -1.00 -16.91
N LYS A 63 -40.42 -2.09 -16.95
CA LYS A 63 -39.72 -2.61 -15.78
C LYS A 63 -38.66 -1.64 -15.25
N ARG A 64 -37.98 -0.89 -16.11
CA ARG A 64 -36.98 0.13 -15.72
C ARG A 64 -37.59 1.31 -14.96
N PHE A 65 -38.83 1.67 -15.27
CA PHE A 65 -39.57 2.72 -14.57
C PHE A 65 -39.92 2.32 -13.13
N PHE A 66 -40.26 1.04 -12.91
CA PHE A 66 -40.65 0.54 -11.58
C PHE A 66 -39.47 0.08 -10.70
N THR A 67 -38.25 -0.07 -11.23
CA THR A 67 -37.11 -0.61 -10.47
C THR A 67 -36.36 0.38 -9.57
N GLY A 68 -36.81 1.62 -9.43
CA GLY A 68 -36.30 2.56 -8.40
C GLY A 68 -34.76 2.70 -8.41
N HIS A 69 -34.17 2.86 -9.59
CA HIS A 69 -32.72 2.92 -9.77
C HIS A 69 -32.09 4.04 -8.93
N ALA A 70 -31.00 3.74 -8.22
CA ALA A 70 -30.35 4.69 -7.33
C ALA A 70 -29.98 6.01 -8.05
N PRO A 71 -30.13 7.18 -7.41
CA PRO A 71 -29.81 8.46 -8.01
C PRO A 71 -28.35 8.53 -8.49
N SER A 72 -28.10 9.21 -9.62
CA SER A 72 -26.76 9.26 -10.24
C SER A 72 -25.66 9.79 -9.32
N HIS A 73 -26.03 10.67 -8.38
CA HIS A 73 -25.10 11.24 -7.41
C HIS A 73 -24.49 10.19 -6.46
N HIS A 74 -25.27 9.20 -6.00
CA HIS A 74 -24.74 8.14 -5.12
C HIS A 74 -23.71 7.29 -5.86
N LYS A 75 -23.97 6.97 -7.12
CA LYS A 75 -23.03 6.22 -7.97
C LYS A 75 -21.70 6.94 -8.19
N ALA A 76 -21.75 8.26 -8.38
CA ALA A 76 -20.54 9.07 -8.55
C ALA A 76 -19.67 9.07 -7.27
N VAL A 77 -20.30 9.22 -6.10
CA VAL A 77 -19.61 9.17 -4.80
C VAL A 77 -19.02 7.79 -4.55
N GLU A 78 -19.79 6.73 -4.80
CA GLU A 78 -19.31 5.36 -4.64
C GLU A 78 -18.09 5.06 -5.53
N HIS A 79 -18.12 5.50 -6.78
CA HIS A 79 -17.00 5.33 -7.70
C HIS A 79 -15.78 6.15 -7.25
N LEU A 80 -15.97 7.37 -6.77
CA LEU A 80 -14.89 8.19 -6.24
C LEU A 80 -14.17 7.47 -5.08
N VAL A 81 -14.92 6.96 -4.11
CA VAL A 81 -14.34 6.28 -2.93
C VAL A 81 -13.76 4.91 -3.31
N ASN A 82 -14.46 4.12 -4.13
CA ASN A 82 -14.05 2.76 -4.42
C ASN A 82 -13.00 2.63 -5.52
N VAL A 83 -12.77 3.68 -6.30
CA VAL A 83 -11.82 3.64 -7.42
C VAL A 83 -10.80 4.76 -7.29
N LYS A 84 -11.23 6.02 -7.33
CA LYS A 84 -10.32 7.17 -7.38
C LYS A 84 -9.45 7.27 -6.13
N ASP A 85 -10.04 7.19 -4.95
CA ASP A 85 -9.29 7.29 -3.69
C ASP A 85 -8.40 6.06 -3.46
N ARG A 86 -8.82 4.88 -3.94
CA ARG A 86 -7.99 3.67 -3.93
C ARG A 86 -6.77 3.80 -4.83
N TYR A 87 -6.92 4.39 -6.02
CA TYR A 87 -5.76 4.70 -6.88
C TYR A 87 -4.83 5.72 -6.24
N LYS A 88 -5.34 6.77 -5.59
CA LYS A 88 -4.49 7.68 -4.80
C LYS A 88 -3.69 6.95 -3.73
N LYS A 89 -4.31 5.97 -3.05
CA LYS A 89 -3.62 5.12 -2.07
C LYS A 89 -2.50 4.31 -2.74
N ILE A 90 -2.74 3.72 -3.91
CA ILE A 90 -1.71 3.03 -4.70
C ILE A 90 -0.54 3.97 -5.02
N GLU A 91 -0.79 5.19 -5.46
CA GLU A 91 0.27 6.16 -5.77
C GLU A 91 1.09 6.56 -4.54
N THR A 92 0.47 6.64 -3.36
CA THR A 92 1.20 6.83 -2.11
C THR A 92 2.08 5.62 -1.78
N ILE A 93 1.56 4.39 -1.95
CA ILE A 93 2.37 3.18 -1.71
C ILE A 93 3.53 3.08 -2.71
N LYS A 94 3.32 3.40 -3.99
CA LYS A 94 4.40 3.41 -4.99
C LYS A 94 5.53 4.35 -4.63
N ARG A 95 5.22 5.54 -4.12
CA ARG A 95 6.25 6.48 -3.63
C ARG A 95 7.05 5.91 -2.46
N LYS A 96 6.39 5.18 -1.55
CA LYS A 96 7.09 4.47 -0.47
C LYS A 96 7.99 3.36 -1.01
N ILE A 97 7.53 2.58 -1.99
CA ILE A 97 8.35 1.55 -2.63
C ILE A 97 9.57 2.16 -3.30
N ALA A 98 9.40 3.26 -4.04
CA ALA A 98 10.52 3.95 -4.69
C ALA A 98 11.56 4.42 -3.67
N PHE A 99 11.12 4.99 -2.55
CA PHE A 99 12.02 5.34 -1.45
C PHE A 99 12.76 4.11 -0.88
N LEU A 100 12.04 3.00 -0.65
CA LEU A 100 12.66 1.76 -0.18
C LEU A 100 13.69 1.21 -1.17
N ASP A 101 13.42 1.31 -2.47
CA ASP A 101 14.34 0.90 -3.53
C ASP A 101 15.63 1.73 -3.49
N GLU A 102 15.52 3.06 -3.41
CA GLU A 102 16.69 3.94 -3.29
C GLU A 102 17.55 3.63 -2.06
N VAL A 103 16.91 3.35 -0.93
CA VAL A 103 17.57 3.00 0.33
C VAL A 103 18.25 1.63 0.25
N ILE A 104 17.58 0.63 -0.34
CA ILE A 104 18.15 -0.71 -0.53
C ILE A 104 19.35 -0.64 -1.46
N ASP A 105 19.21 0.03 -2.63
CA ASP A 105 20.28 0.19 -3.61
C ASP A 105 21.51 0.87 -2.98
N MET A 106 21.30 1.88 -2.13
CA MET A 106 22.36 2.56 -1.39
C MET A 106 23.10 1.61 -0.42
N LEU A 107 22.36 0.79 0.32
CA LEU A 107 22.95 -0.16 1.27
C LEU A 107 23.68 -1.31 0.59
N GLU A 108 23.19 -1.74 -0.57
CA GLU A 108 23.84 -2.77 -1.39
C GLU A 108 25.13 -2.25 -2.03
N ALA A 109 25.15 -0.98 -2.45
CA ALA A 109 26.35 -0.33 -3.00
C ALA A 109 27.42 -0.03 -1.93
N GLU A 110 27.01 0.34 -0.72
CA GLU A 110 27.89 0.69 0.41
C GLU A 110 27.58 -0.16 1.65
N PRO A 111 27.96 -1.45 1.69
CA PRO A 111 27.60 -2.35 2.78
C PRO A 111 28.26 -1.98 4.12
N GLU A 112 29.38 -1.25 4.09
CA GLU A 112 30.12 -0.76 5.26
C GLU A 112 29.50 0.50 5.88
N ARG A 113 28.40 1.01 5.30
CA ARG A 113 27.72 2.20 5.80
C ARG A 113 27.26 1.98 7.23
N ARG A 114 27.67 2.90 8.11
CA ARG A 114 27.44 2.77 9.55
C ARG A 114 26.12 3.34 10.00
N GLU A 115 25.53 4.26 9.24
CA GLU A 115 24.34 5.02 9.64
C GLU A 115 23.36 5.14 8.47
N ILE A 116 22.06 5.00 8.76
CA ILE A 116 21.00 5.30 7.82
C ILE A 116 19.82 5.99 8.50
N HIS A 117 19.27 6.97 7.78
CA HIS A 117 18.12 7.76 8.18
C HIS A 117 16.89 7.17 7.49
N LEU A 118 15.92 6.74 8.29
CA LEU A 118 14.65 6.24 7.80
C LEU A 118 13.45 6.98 8.42
N PRO A 119 12.35 7.11 7.66
CA PRO A 119 11.08 7.58 8.19
C PRO A 119 10.58 6.72 9.35
N THR A 120 9.98 7.37 10.35
CA THR A 120 9.49 6.72 11.58
C THR A 120 8.53 5.55 11.31
N ASP A 121 7.72 5.62 10.27
CA ASP A 121 6.77 4.57 9.92
C ASP A 121 7.47 3.29 9.42
N ILE A 122 8.53 3.43 8.61
CA ILE A 122 9.35 2.30 8.16
C ILE A 122 10.07 1.66 9.36
N ILE A 123 10.65 2.48 10.24
CA ILE A 123 11.33 1.97 11.46
C ILE A 123 10.35 1.17 12.33
N LYS A 124 9.13 1.66 12.52
CA LYS A 124 8.09 0.94 13.27
C LYS A 124 7.74 -0.39 12.62
N GLU A 125 7.67 -0.46 11.29
CA GLU A 125 7.43 -1.71 10.57
C GLU A 125 8.60 -2.69 10.68
N MET A 126 9.84 -2.20 10.68
CA MET A 126 11.02 -3.04 10.93
C MET A 126 10.96 -3.67 12.33
N ILE A 127 10.69 -2.85 13.36
CA ILE A 127 10.54 -3.33 14.75
C ILE A 127 9.41 -4.37 14.87
N ALA A 128 8.28 -4.12 14.21
CA ALA A 128 7.15 -5.06 14.23
C ALA A 128 7.53 -6.40 13.58
N SER A 129 8.22 -6.36 12.44
CA SER A 129 8.65 -7.56 11.71
C SER A 129 9.66 -8.40 12.52
N GLN A 130 10.55 -7.76 13.28
CA GLN A 130 11.48 -8.47 14.18
C GLN A 130 10.76 -9.17 15.35
N LYS A 131 9.66 -8.59 15.86
CA LYS A 131 8.85 -9.21 16.91
C LYS A 131 8.08 -10.44 16.41
N ASP A 132 7.54 -10.36 15.20
CA ASP A 132 6.81 -11.48 14.57
C ASP A 132 7.73 -12.65 14.22
N GLU A 133 9.00 -12.39 13.91
CA GLU A 133 10.03 -13.43 13.69
C GLU A 133 10.61 -14.01 14.99
N GLY A 134 10.15 -13.59 16.17
CA GLY A 134 10.68 -14.07 17.46
C GLY A 134 12.13 -13.64 17.72
N ARG A 135 12.63 -12.61 17.02
CA ARG A 135 13.98 -12.04 17.18
C ARG A 135 13.99 -10.98 18.28
N SER A 136 13.48 -11.35 19.46
CA SER A 136 13.69 -10.57 20.67
C SER A 136 14.79 -11.26 21.48
N ARG A 137 15.99 -10.69 21.48
CA ARG A 137 16.98 -10.89 22.55
C ARG A 137 17.47 -9.53 23.00
#